data_AF-A0A916KNT0-F1
#
_entry.id   AF-A0A916KNT0-F1
#
_cell.length_a   1.000
_cell.length_b   1.000
_cell.length_c   1.000
_cell.angle_alpha   90.00
_cell.angle_beta   90.00
_cell.angle_gamma   90.00
#
_symmetry.space_group_name_H-M   'P 1'
#
loop_
_entity.id
_entity.type
_entity.pdbx_description
1 polymer ?
#
loop_
_entity_poly.entity_id
_entity_poly.type
_entity_poly.pdbx_seq_one_letter_code
_entity_poly.pdbx_strand_id
1 'polypeptide(L)'
;MLNEYVTYLQEKGASPNTIISYTNDLNIFFNDLHIRPGDYVTMADIRKWIQQMLNPAEGKPLAISTINRRLNALRSFYAWAVEHYKLEQNPMKDIQDLKSADEDNEKIMWLTEEEFEDLLHRMRKKPVRSRGVDPEEKYRRDRAVVYLLTYAGLRVEELSNLKLTDLDLEMKRIRIVGKGMKVRTVPISNILLAELEDWLKFRAEMAKKKSHVAESPYVFYSQRSPKFSVRGIQRMIESYSLPNKKLTPHMFRHTFCKWMLKATNNDIEKVRRLAGHSNIATTSRYLKDSYSDLADAVEALPKF
;
A
#
# COMPACT_ATOMS: atom_id res chain seq x y z
N MET A 1 -21.14 -23.92 2.47
CA MET A 1 -19.67 -23.89 2.50
C MET A 1 -19.06 -22.51 2.19
N LEU A 2 -19.13 -21.92 0.98
CA LEU A 2 -18.46 -20.62 0.73
C LEU A 2 -19.00 -19.46 1.58
N ASN A 3 -20.32 -19.37 1.76
CA ASN A 3 -20.94 -18.36 2.63
C ASN A 3 -20.57 -18.55 4.12
N GLU A 4 -20.42 -19.79 4.56
CA GLU A 4 -19.96 -20.11 5.91
C GLU A 4 -18.49 -19.71 6.10
N TYR A 5 -17.64 -19.91 5.09
CA TYR A 5 -16.26 -19.41 5.11
C TYR A 5 -16.19 -17.88 5.17
N VAL A 6 -17.04 -17.18 4.42
CA VAL A 6 -17.13 -15.71 4.49
C VAL A 6 -17.51 -15.25 5.89
N THR A 7 -18.48 -15.92 6.52
CA THR A 7 -18.89 -15.64 7.90
C THR A 7 -17.72 -15.88 8.87
N TYR A 8 -17.01 -17.01 8.73
CA TYR A 8 -15.81 -17.30 9.50
C TYR A 8 -14.73 -16.24 9.37
N LEU A 9 -14.47 -15.73 8.16
CA LEU A 9 -13.49 -14.65 7.95
C LEU A 9 -13.92 -13.35 8.66
N GLN A 10 -15.21 -13.05 8.69
CA GLN A 10 -15.74 -11.90 9.41
C GLN A 10 -15.54 -12.04 10.93
N GLU A 11 -15.85 -13.22 11.47
CA GLU A 11 -15.66 -13.54 12.90
C GLU A 11 -14.18 -13.48 13.31
N LYS A 12 -13.26 -13.89 12.43
CA LYS A 12 -11.80 -13.75 12.63
C LYS A 12 -11.28 -12.33 12.45
N GLY A 13 -12.15 -11.35 12.15
CA GLY A 13 -11.76 -9.95 11.98
C GLY A 13 -10.94 -9.69 10.71
N ALA A 14 -11.11 -10.50 9.66
CA ALA A 14 -10.47 -10.24 8.37
C ALA A 14 -10.97 -8.90 7.78
N SER A 15 -10.09 -8.18 7.10
CA SER A 15 -10.48 -6.90 6.49
C SER A 15 -11.52 -7.11 5.38
N PRO A 16 -12.44 -6.16 5.15
CA PRO A 16 -13.44 -6.27 4.07
C PRO A 16 -12.83 -6.55 2.70
N ASN A 17 -11.68 -5.91 2.40
CA ASN A 17 -10.96 -6.13 1.15
C ASN A 17 -10.38 -7.56 1.05
N THR A 18 -9.93 -8.13 2.16
CA THR A 18 -9.48 -9.53 2.21
C THR A 18 -10.63 -10.47 1.93
N ILE A 19 -11.79 -10.26 2.57
CA ILE A 19 -12.99 -11.07 2.35
C ILE A 19 -13.41 -11.02 0.88
N ILE A 20 -13.53 -9.82 0.31
CA ILE A 20 -13.89 -9.65 -1.11
C ILE A 20 -12.88 -10.34 -2.03
N SER A 21 -11.58 -10.13 -1.79
CA SER A 21 -10.53 -10.70 -2.64
C SER A 21 -10.51 -12.22 -2.57
N TYR A 22 -10.58 -12.80 -1.37
CA TYR A 22 -10.60 -14.25 -1.18
C TYR A 22 -11.86 -14.87 -1.76
N THR A 23 -13.03 -14.25 -1.55
CA THR A 23 -14.30 -14.75 -2.12
C THR A 23 -14.24 -14.76 -3.64
N ASN A 24 -13.74 -13.69 -4.27
CA ASN A 24 -13.57 -13.63 -5.72
C ASN A 24 -12.58 -14.66 -6.24
N ASP A 25 -11.42 -14.79 -5.60
CA ASP A 25 -10.37 -15.75 -6.00
C ASP A 25 -10.87 -17.21 -5.87
N LEU A 26 -11.66 -17.51 -4.83
CA LEU A 26 -12.29 -18.82 -4.65
C LEU A 26 -13.38 -19.09 -5.70
N ASN A 27 -14.25 -18.12 -5.97
CA ASN A 27 -15.26 -18.27 -7.03
C ASN A 27 -14.62 -18.52 -8.39
N ILE A 28 -13.51 -17.85 -8.71
CA ILE A 28 -12.76 -18.10 -9.95
C ILE A 28 -12.26 -19.55 -9.98
N PHE A 29 -11.64 -20.04 -8.90
CA PHE A 29 -11.18 -21.43 -8.83
C PHE A 29 -12.30 -22.43 -9.08
N PHE A 30 -13.43 -22.30 -8.37
CA PHE A 30 -14.57 -23.21 -8.51
C PHE A 30 -15.18 -23.18 -9.90
N ASN A 31 -15.30 -21.99 -10.49
CA ASN A 31 -15.82 -21.82 -11.85
C ASN A 31 -14.86 -22.38 -12.92
N ASP A 32 -13.56 -22.07 -12.85
CA ASP A 32 -12.56 -22.51 -13.83
C ASP A 32 -12.49 -24.06 -13.90
N LEU A 33 -12.59 -24.73 -12.75
CA LEU A 33 -12.56 -26.18 -12.65
C LEU A 33 -13.95 -26.84 -12.74
N HIS A 34 -15.03 -26.05 -12.85
CA HIS A 34 -16.42 -26.52 -12.94
C HIS A 34 -16.83 -27.41 -11.75
N ILE A 35 -16.38 -27.05 -10.54
CA ILE A 35 -16.62 -27.77 -9.29
C ILE A 35 -17.34 -26.87 -8.28
N ARG A 36 -17.99 -27.48 -7.29
CA ARG A 36 -18.73 -26.77 -6.23
C ARG A 36 -17.91 -26.68 -4.93
N PRO A 37 -18.17 -25.66 -4.08
CA PRO A 37 -17.61 -25.58 -2.74
C PRO A 37 -18.12 -26.74 -1.86
N GLY A 38 -17.38 -27.84 -1.83
CA GLY A 38 -17.73 -29.08 -1.15
C GLY A 38 -17.38 -30.35 -1.94
N ASP A 39 -17.11 -30.22 -3.24
CA ASP A 39 -16.63 -31.33 -4.05
C ASP A 39 -15.23 -31.77 -3.61
N TYR A 40 -14.91 -33.04 -3.86
CA TYR A 40 -13.59 -33.57 -3.57
C TYR A 40 -12.57 -32.98 -4.55
N VAL A 41 -11.56 -32.30 -3.99
CA VAL A 41 -10.49 -31.66 -4.75
C VAL A 41 -9.16 -32.28 -4.36
N THR A 42 -8.35 -32.61 -5.36
CA THR A 42 -7.01 -33.17 -5.16
C THR A 42 -5.92 -32.13 -5.40
N MET A 43 -4.70 -32.47 -4.99
CA MET A 43 -3.51 -31.70 -5.35
C MET A 43 -3.34 -31.58 -6.88
N ALA A 44 -3.73 -32.61 -7.64
CA ALA A 44 -3.63 -32.61 -9.10
C ALA A 44 -4.53 -31.53 -9.74
N ASP A 45 -5.72 -31.32 -9.20
CA ASP A 45 -6.66 -30.29 -9.66
C ASP A 45 -6.10 -28.88 -9.44
N ILE A 46 -5.47 -28.64 -8.28
CA ILE A 46 -4.82 -27.36 -7.99
C ILE A 46 -3.63 -27.14 -8.92
N ARG A 47 -2.81 -28.17 -9.17
CA ARG A 47 -1.69 -28.09 -10.12
C ARG A 47 -2.18 -27.82 -11.55
N LYS A 48 -3.28 -28.43 -11.96
CA LYS A 48 -3.93 -28.15 -13.25
C LYS A 48 -4.37 -26.69 -13.34
N TRP A 49 -5.00 -26.16 -12.30
CA TRP A 49 -5.40 -24.75 -12.26
C TRP A 49 -4.21 -23.79 -12.31
N ILE A 50 -3.13 -24.10 -11.59
CA ILE A 50 -1.87 -23.34 -11.68
C ILE A 50 -1.35 -23.31 -13.13
N GLN A 51 -1.35 -24.47 -13.82
CA GLN A 51 -0.93 -24.55 -15.22
C GLN A 51 -1.83 -23.74 -16.15
N GLN A 52 -3.15 -23.76 -15.95
CA GLN A 52 -4.10 -22.95 -16.72
C GLN A 52 -3.86 -21.44 -16.54
N MET A 53 -3.44 -21.00 -15.34
CA MET A 53 -3.12 -19.59 -15.08
C MET A 53 -1.77 -19.15 -15.65
N LEU A 54 -0.78 -20.06 -15.66
CA LEU A 54 0.55 -19.81 -16.24
C LEU A 54 0.53 -19.87 -17.77
N ASN A 55 -0.22 -20.81 -18.34
CA ASN A 55 -0.29 -21.09 -19.77
C ASN A 55 -1.76 -21.15 -20.22
N PRO A 56 -2.48 -20.02 -20.21
CA PRO A 56 -3.88 -20.01 -20.62
C PRO A 56 -4.01 -20.27 -22.12
N ALA A 57 -5.06 -21.01 -22.51
CA ALA A 57 -5.37 -21.25 -23.93
C ALA A 57 -5.71 -19.95 -24.68
N GLU A 58 -6.25 -18.95 -23.97
CA GLU A 58 -6.58 -17.64 -24.50
C GLU A 58 -6.12 -16.54 -23.53
N GLY A 59 -5.61 -15.43 -24.08
CA GLY A 59 -5.16 -14.28 -23.29
C GLY A 59 -3.71 -14.36 -22.85
N LYS A 60 -3.34 -13.53 -21.88
CA LYS A 60 -1.97 -13.44 -21.35
C LYS A 60 -1.83 -14.25 -20.06
N PRO A 61 -0.67 -14.89 -19.83
CA PRO A 61 -0.33 -15.47 -18.53
C PRO A 61 -0.60 -14.52 -17.37
N LEU A 62 -1.13 -15.06 -16.28
CA LEU A 62 -1.29 -14.30 -15.05
C LEU A 62 0.07 -14.05 -14.39
N ALA A 63 0.23 -12.87 -13.80
CA ALA A 63 1.40 -12.58 -12.99
C ALA A 63 1.51 -13.58 -11.82
N ILE A 64 2.73 -14.03 -11.51
CA ILE A 64 3.01 -14.99 -10.43
C ILE A 64 2.46 -14.50 -9.09
N SER A 65 2.55 -13.20 -8.79
CA SER A 65 1.98 -12.60 -7.59
C SER A 65 0.46 -12.75 -7.50
N THR A 66 -0.25 -12.68 -8.64
CA THR A 66 -1.69 -12.93 -8.71
C THR A 66 -2.00 -14.40 -8.46
N ILE A 67 -1.21 -15.32 -9.03
CA ILE A 67 -1.35 -16.76 -8.79
C ILE A 67 -1.14 -17.08 -7.30
N ASN A 68 -0.06 -16.59 -6.70
CA ASN A 68 0.21 -16.81 -5.27
C ASN A 68 -0.87 -16.20 -4.38
N ARG A 69 -1.47 -15.06 -4.74
CA ARG A 69 -2.62 -14.51 -4.01
C ARG A 69 -3.82 -15.46 -4.04
N ARG A 70 -4.14 -16.00 -5.20
CA ARG A 70 -5.21 -17.00 -5.38
C ARG A 70 -4.93 -18.29 -4.59
N LEU A 71 -3.71 -18.79 -4.63
CA LEU A 71 -3.29 -19.95 -3.83
C LEU A 71 -3.43 -19.68 -2.33
N ASN A 72 -3.13 -18.47 -1.86
CA ASN A 72 -3.34 -18.11 -0.46
C ASN A 72 -4.83 -18.10 -0.07
N ALA A 73 -5.73 -17.67 -0.95
CA ALA A 73 -7.17 -17.76 -0.73
C ALA A 73 -7.63 -19.23 -0.59
N LEU A 74 -7.15 -20.12 -1.46
CA LEU A 74 -7.41 -21.57 -1.37
C LEU A 74 -6.84 -22.19 -0.10
N ARG A 75 -5.60 -21.84 0.26
CA ARG A 75 -4.93 -22.32 1.47
C ARG A 75 -5.74 -21.98 2.72
N SER A 76 -6.22 -20.74 2.81
CA SER A 76 -7.08 -20.27 3.90
C SER A 76 -8.44 -20.98 3.90
N PHE A 77 -9.06 -21.19 2.74
CA PHE A 77 -10.34 -21.90 2.62
C PHE A 77 -10.24 -23.37 3.03
N TYR A 78 -9.28 -24.12 2.49
CA TYR A 78 -9.14 -25.55 2.80
C TYR A 78 -8.62 -25.80 4.21
N ALA A 79 -7.82 -24.90 4.79
CA ALA A 79 -7.48 -24.97 6.21
C ALA A 79 -8.74 -24.87 7.08
N TRP A 80 -9.63 -23.91 6.79
CA TRP A 80 -10.93 -23.79 7.46
C TRP A 80 -11.83 -25.01 7.22
N ALA A 81 -11.92 -25.50 5.99
CA ALA A 81 -12.79 -26.61 5.63
C ALA A 81 -12.37 -27.93 6.29
N VAL A 82 -11.06 -28.18 6.44
CA VAL A 82 -10.54 -29.33 7.21
C VAL A 82 -10.98 -29.26 8.67
N GLU A 83 -10.90 -28.07 9.28
CA GLU A 83 -11.30 -27.87 10.68
C GLU A 83 -12.83 -28.04 10.88
N HIS A 84 -13.65 -27.52 9.96
CA HIS A 84 -15.11 -27.43 10.15
C HIS A 84 -15.89 -28.62 9.56
N TYR A 85 -15.37 -29.26 8.51
CA TYR A 85 -16.04 -30.40 7.85
C TYR A 85 -15.23 -31.70 7.94
N LYS A 86 -14.13 -31.71 8.70
CA LYS A 86 -13.29 -32.89 8.92
C LYS A 86 -12.85 -33.56 7.62
N LEU A 87 -12.46 -32.76 6.62
CA LEU A 87 -11.86 -33.29 5.40
C LEU A 87 -10.63 -34.13 5.77
N GLU A 88 -10.54 -35.36 5.24
CA GLU A 88 -9.46 -36.29 5.57
C GLU A 88 -8.08 -35.76 5.15
N GLN A 89 -8.02 -35.00 4.05
CA GLN A 89 -6.79 -34.43 3.52
C GLN A 89 -6.98 -32.99 3.06
N ASN A 90 -6.00 -32.13 3.38
CA ASN A 90 -5.93 -30.77 2.85
C ASN A 90 -5.24 -30.78 1.48
N PRO A 91 -5.93 -30.46 0.37
CA PRO A 91 -5.32 -30.50 -0.96
C PRO A 91 -4.25 -29.43 -1.19
N MET A 92 -4.17 -28.43 -0.30
CA MET A 92 -3.17 -27.36 -0.33
C MET A 92 -1.91 -27.69 0.48
N LYS A 93 -1.84 -28.83 1.18
CA LYS A 93 -0.75 -29.15 2.15
C LYS A 93 0.65 -29.03 1.54
N ASP A 94 0.84 -29.58 0.34
CA ASP A 94 2.15 -29.63 -0.34
C ASP A 94 2.22 -28.67 -1.55
N ILE A 95 1.26 -27.74 -1.67
CA ILE A 95 1.27 -26.71 -2.71
C ILE A 95 2.12 -25.54 -2.23
N GLN A 96 3.31 -25.41 -2.83
CA GLN A 96 4.21 -24.30 -2.61
C GLN A 96 3.81 -23.07 -3.45
N ASP A 97 4.14 -21.90 -2.94
CA ASP A 97 4.04 -20.66 -3.71
C ASP A 97 5.02 -20.72 -4.90
N LEU A 98 4.59 -20.19 -6.04
CA LEU A 98 5.43 -20.08 -7.22
C LEU A 98 6.51 -19.03 -6.99
N LYS A 99 7.76 -19.37 -7.28
CA LYS A 99 8.87 -18.42 -7.26
C LYS A 99 8.92 -17.70 -8.60
N SER A 100 9.03 -16.37 -8.58
CA SER A 100 9.32 -15.61 -9.79
C SER A 100 10.83 -15.49 -9.98
N ALA A 101 11.32 -15.66 -11.21
CA ALA A 101 12.70 -15.30 -11.56
C ALA A 101 12.97 -13.79 -11.36
N ASP A 102 11.92 -12.98 -11.28
CA ASP A 102 11.97 -11.53 -11.09
C ASP A 102 11.73 -11.06 -9.65
N GLU A 103 11.63 -11.96 -8.66
CA GLU A 103 11.47 -11.53 -7.25
C GLU A 103 12.63 -10.64 -6.78
N ASP A 104 13.83 -10.85 -7.34
CA ASP A 104 15.01 -9.99 -7.13
C ASP A 104 15.03 -8.76 -8.07
N ASN A 105 14.19 -8.71 -9.10
CA ASN A 105 14.25 -7.75 -10.21
C ASN A 105 13.01 -6.86 -10.40
N GLU A 106 11.97 -6.96 -9.56
CA GLU A 106 10.95 -5.90 -9.49
C GLU A 106 11.67 -4.58 -9.16
N LYS A 107 11.95 -3.78 -10.19
CA LYS A 107 12.54 -2.45 -10.05
C LYS A 107 11.57 -1.63 -9.23
N ILE A 108 11.81 -1.59 -7.93
CA ILE A 108 11.13 -0.65 -7.05
C ILE A 108 11.41 0.73 -7.65
N MET A 109 10.36 1.37 -8.11
CA MET A 109 10.45 2.72 -8.65
C MET A 109 10.32 3.69 -7.48
N TRP A 110 11.26 4.62 -7.38
CA TRP A 110 11.22 5.77 -6.49
C TRP A 110 11.45 7.05 -7.30
N LEU A 111 11.27 8.20 -6.66
CA LEU A 111 11.56 9.51 -7.24
C LEU A 111 12.96 9.96 -6.83
N THR A 112 13.72 10.51 -7.77
CA THR A 112 14.90 11.32 -7.43
C THR A 112 14.47 12.66 -6.82
N GLU A 113 15.43 13.41 -6.28
CA GLU A 113 15.18 14.75 -5.73
C GLU A 113 14.67 15.69 -6.83
N GLU A 114 15.29 15.65 -8.02
CA GLU A 114 14.91 16.47 -9.18
C GLU A 114 13.53 16.10 -9.73
N GLU A 115 13.18 14.82 -9.79
CA GLU A 115 11.85 14.37 -10.21
C GLU A 115 10.76 14.79 -9.22
N PHE A 116 11.09 14.82 -7.93
CA PHE A 116 10.17 15.30 -6.89
C PHE A 116 9.97 16.82 -7.00
N GLU A 117 11.03 17.58 -7.23
CA GLU A 117 10.95 19.03 -7.46
C GLU A 117 10.13 19.36 -8.73
N ASP A 118 10.38 18.67 -9.84
CA ASP A 118 9.62 18.83 -11.07
C ASP A 118 8.13 18.52 -10.85
N LEU A 119 7.82 17.45 -10.11
CA LEU A 119 6.44 17.15 -9.72
C LEU A 119 5.79 18.31 -8.98
N LEU A 120 6.44 18.87 -7.96
CA LEU A 120 5.91 20.00 -7.20
C LEU A 120 5.67 21.23 -8.10
N HIS A 121 6.58 21.50 -9.03
CA HIS A 121 6.42 22.59 -10.00
C HIS A 121 5.23 22.37 -10.93
N ARG A 122 5.06 21.14 -11.44
CA ARG A 122 3.92 20.77 -12.29
C ARG A 122 2.60 20.87 -11.53
N MET A 123 2.55 20.45 -10.28
CA MET A 123 1.37 20.60 -9.41
C MET A 123 1.00 22.07 -9.22
N ARG A 124 1.99 22.96 -9.05
CA ARG A 124 1.75 24.41 -8.91
C ARG A 124 1.24 25.03 -10.21
N LYS A 125 1.85 24.68 -11.35
CA LYS A 125 1.49 25.23 -12.66
C LYS A 125 0.14 24.72 -13.19
N LYS A 126 -0.15 23.45 -12.98
CA LYS A 126 -1.32 22.75 -13.53
C LYS A 126 -1.98 21.88 -12.46
N PRO A 127 -2.58 22.47 -11.42
CA PRO A 127 -3.31 21.70 -10.42
C PRO A 127 -4.49 20.96 -11.04
N VAL A 128 -4.85 19.81 -10.46
CA VAL A 128 -5.98 18.99 -10.92
C VAL A 128 -7.26 19.81 -10.89
N ARG A 129 -7.84 20.03 -12.08
CA ARG A 129 -9.06 20.79 -12.23
C ARG A 129 -10.27 19.96 -11.84
N SER A 130 -11.23 20.59 -11.16
CA SER A 130 -12.56 20.03 -10.93
C SER A 130 -13.55 21.18 -11.00
N ARG A 131 -14.67 20.99 -11.70
CA ARG A 131 -15.65 22.05 -11.93
C ARG A 131 -16.14 22.61 -10.59
N GLY A 132 -16.02 23.91 -10.39
CA GLY A 132 -16.46 24.61 -9.18
C GLY A 132 -15.58 24.41 -7.95
N VAL A 133 -14.30 24.05 -8.12
CA VAL A 133 -13.30 24.07 -7.03
C VAL A 133 -12.19 25.04 -7.37
N ASP A 134 -11.78 25.80 -6.36
CA ASP A 134 -10.61 26.68 -6.44
C ASP A 134 -9.35 25.86 -6.79
N PRO A 135 -8.62 26.20 -7.87
CA PRO A 135 -7.33 25.59 -8.18
C PRO A 135 -6.33 25.64 -7.02
N GLU A 136 -6.38 26.68 -6.18
CA GLU A 136 -5.50 26.83 -5.02
C GLU A 136 -5.81 25.79 -3.93
N GLU A 137 -7.09 25.50 -3.68
CA GLU A 137 -7.52 24.43 -2.77
C GLU A 137 -6.97 23.07 -3.22
N LYS A 138 -7.05 22.80 -4.53
CA LYS A 138 -6.54 21.55 -5.12
C LYS A 138 -5.03 21.44 -4.98
N TYR A 139 -4.32 22.50 -5.35
CA TYR A 139 -2.87 22.56 -5.24
C TYR A 139 -2.39 22.27 -3.81
N ARG A 140 -2.90 23.03 -2.82
CA ARG A 140 -2.47 22.89 -1.40
C ARG A 140 -2.78 21.51 -0.84
N ARG A 141 -3.98 20.99 -1.12
CA ARG A 141 -4.38 19.65 -0.69
C ARG A 141 -3.47 18.58 -1.29
N ASP A 142 -3.32 18.61 -2.61
CA ASP A 142 -2.58 17.58 -3.33
C ASP A 142 -1.09 17.63 -2.94
N ARG A 143 -0.52 18.83 -2.74
CA ARG A 143 0.84 19.05 -2.24
C ARG A 143 1.02 18.44 -0.85
N ALA A 144 0.15 18.75 0.11
CA ALA A 144 0.20 18.16 1.45
C ALA A 144 0.07 16.62 1.44
N VAL A 145 -0.74 16.07 0.54
CA VAL A 145 -0.83 14.61 0.32
C VAL A 145 0.52 14.04 -0.12
N VAL A 146 1.15 14.62 -1.13
CA VAL A 146 2.45 14.16 -1.66
C VAL A 146 3.54 14.26 -0.59
N TYR A 147 3.58 15.36 0.17
CA TYR A 147 4.52 15.51 1.29
C TYR A 147 4.30 14.46 2.39
N LEU A 148 3.08 14.19 2.84
CA LEU A 148 2.83 13.14 3.85
C LEU A 148 3.24 11.74 3.37
N LEU A 149 2.98 11.41 2.11
CA LEU A 149 3.40 10.11 1.54
C LEU A 149 4.93 9.98 1.48
N THR A 150 5.64 11.09 1.23
CA THR A 150 7.08 11.11 0.94
C THR A 150 7.94 11.38 2.18
N TYR A 151 7.46 12.15 3.15
CA TYR A 151 8.20 12.54 4.36
C TYR A 151 7.73 11.81 5.62
N ALA A 152 6.53 11.24 5.64
CA ALA A 152 6.06 10.38 6.73
C ALA A 152 5.79 8.93 6.29
N GLY A 153 5.94 8.63 5.00
CA GLY A 153 5.89 7.27 4.48
C GLY A 153 4.54 6.58 4.63
N LEU A 154 3.42 7.31 4.71
CA LEU A 154 2.10 6.71 4.94
C LEU A 154 1.69 5.77 3.78
N ARG A 155 0.94 4.70 4.10
CA ARG A 155 0.17 3.98 3.07
C ARG A 155 -1.03 4.83 2.65
N VAL A 156 -1.54 4.63 1.43
CA VAL A 156 -2.69 5.40 0.92
C VAL A 156 -3.95 5.24 1.79
N GLU A 157 -4.17 4.05 2.36
CA GLU A 157 -5.27 3.81 3.29
C GLU A 157 -5.06 4.53 4.62
N GLU A 158 -3.83 4.55 5.14
CA GLU A 158 -3.47 5.29 6.36
C GLU A 158 -3.70 6.79 6.14
N LEU A 159 -3.28 7.34 5.01
CA LEU A 159 -3.48 8.74 4.63
C LEU A 159 -4.97 9.09 4.47
N SER A 160 -5.75 8.26 3.78
CA SER A 160 -7.19 8.47 3.58
C SER A 160 -7.97 8.44 4.90
N ASN A 161 -7.48 7.70 5.90
CA ASN A 161 -8.09 7.58 7.22
C ASN A 161 -7.53 8.55 8.26
N LEU A 162 -6.51 9.34 7.92
CA LEU A 162 -5.82 10.23 8.85
C LEU A 162 -6.78 11.30 9.40
N LYS A 163 -6.93 11.35 10.72
CA LYS A 163 -7.79 12.33 11.40
C LYS A 163 -7.00 13.54 11.88
N LEU A 164 -7.70 14.66 12.07
CA LEU A 164 -7.11 15.85 12.68
C LEU A 164 -6.52 15.56 14.06
N THR A 165 -7.21 14.73 14.85
CA THR A 165 -6.76 14.29 16.19
C THR A 165 -5.53 13.38 16.19
N ASP A 166 -5.12 12.90 15.01
CA ASP A 166 -3.91 12.09 14.88
C ASP A 166 -2.67 12.95 14.62
N LEU A 167 -2.85 14.26 14.38
CA LEU A 167 -1.78 15.24 14.19
C LEU A 167 -1.54 16.02 15.49
N ASP A 168 -0.33 15.94 16.01
CA ASP A 168 0.13 16.74 17.12
C ASP A 168 1.30 17.60 16.61
N LEU A 169 0.95 18.80 16.13
CA LEU A 169 1.89 19.71 15.48
C LEU A 169 2.85 20.36 16.49
N GLU A 170 2.39 20.54 17.73
CA GLU A 170 3.20 21.07 18.83
C GLU A 170 4.33 20.11 19.19
N MET A 171 4.00 18.82 19.38
CA MET A 171 5.01 17.77 19.61
C MET A 171 5.61 17.20 18.32
N LYS A 172 5.30 17.79 17.15
CA LYS A 172 5.77 17.38 15.82
C LYS A 172 5.67 15.87 15.59
N ARG A 173 4.49 15.29 15.78
CA ARG A 173 4.26 13.84 15.60
C ARG A 173 2.92 13.51 14.96
N ILE A 174 2.91 12.40 14.21
CA ILE A 174 1.72 11.83 13.57
C ILE A 174 1.47 10.46 14.16
N ARG A 175 0.27 10.23 14.68
CA ARG A 175 -0.19 8.90 15.09
C ARG A 175 -0.81 8.19 13.90
N ILE A 176 -0.29 7.03 13.53
CA ILE A 176 -0.75 6.25 12.37
C ILE A 176 -1.30 4.91 12.83
N VAL A 177 -2.54 4.61 12.45
CA VAL A 177 -3.18 3.32 12.67
C VAL A 177 -3.05 2.47 11.41
N GLY A 178 -2.23 1.42 11.48
CA GLY A 178 -1.97 0.50 10.38
C GLY A 178 -2.85 -0.76 10.39
N LYS A 179 -2.51 -1.72 9.52
CA LYS A 179 -3.19 -3.01 9.41
C LYS A 179 -3.16 -3.76 10.75
N GLY A 180 -4.31 -4.32 11.15
CA GLY A 180 -4.47 -5.06 12.40
C GLY A 180 -4.47 -4.15 13.64
N MET A 181 -4.93 -2.90 13.50
CA MET A 181 -5.01 -1.90 14.58
C MET A 181 -3.66 -1.57 15.24
N LYS A 182 -2.54 -1.91 14.58
CA LYS A 182 -1.20 -1.57 15.08
C LYS A 182 -0.96 -0.07 14.94
N VAL A 183 -0.67 0.58 16.06
CA VAL A 183 -0.39 2.01 16.12
C VAL A 183 1.11 2.24 16.05
N ARG A 184 1.53 3.23 15.27
CA ARG A 184 2.91 3.76 15.29
C ARG A 184 2.88 5.28 15.30
N THR A 185 3.94 5.88 15.81
CA THR A 185 4.13 7.33 15.80
C THR A 185 5.30 7.66 14.88
N VAL A 186 5.12 8.66 14.01
CA VAL A 186 6.15 9.14 13.09
C VAL A 186 6.45 10.61 13.40
N PRO A 187 7.71 11.00 13.59
CA PRO A 187 8.08 12.40 13.79
C PRO A 187 7.85 13.22 12.51
N ILE A 188 7.52 14.50 12.68
CA ILE A 188 7.30 15.46 11.60
C ILE A 188 8.58 16.27 11.40
N SER A 189 9.14 16.24 10.19
CA SER A 189 10.26 17.13 9.82
C SER A 189 9.77 18.58 9.72
N ASN A 190 10.68 19.56 9.87
CA ASN A 190 10.30 20.98 9.75
C ASN A 190 9.67 21.31 8.37
N ILE A 191 10.14 20.65 7.31
CA ILE A 191 9.58 20.80 5.96
C ILE A 191 8.13 20.28 5.92
N LEU A 192 7.88 19.08 6.45
CA LEU A 192 6.53 18.52 6.49
C LEU A 192 5.60 19.34 7.38
N LEU A 193 6.12 19.87 8.50
CA LEU A 193 5.34 20.72 9.41
C LEU A 193 4.82 21.97 8.67
N ALA A 194 5.68 22.69 7.96
CA ALA A 194 5.30 23.89 7.23
C ALA A 194 4.20 23.61 6.18
N GLU A 195 4.32 22.49 5.46
CA GLU A 195 3.33 22.07 4.45
C GLU A 195 1.99 21.67 5.09
N LEU A 196 2.02 21.03 6.26
CA LEU A 196 0.82 20.69 7.01
C LEU A 196 0.14 21.93 7.59
N GLU A 197 0.89 22.88 8.15
CA GLU A 197 0.35 24.14 8.68
C GLU A 197 -0.33 24.96 7.58
N ASP A 198 0.31 25.07 6.40
CA ASP A 198 -0.25 25.75 5.24
C ASP A 198 -1.59 25.14 4.81
N TRP A 199 -1.64 23.81 4.66
CA TRP A 199 -2.86 23.10 4.30
C TRP A 199 -3.94 23.21 5.37
N LEU A 200 -3.60 23.03 6.64
CA LEU A 200 -4.57 23.04 7.73
C LEU A 200 -5.17 24.42 7.96
N LYS A 201 -4.38 25.49 7.78
CA LYS A 201 -4.89 26.87 7.77
C LYS A 201 -5.88 27.08 6.64
N PHE A 202 -5.55 26.66 5.42
CA PHE A 202 -6.46 26.76 4.27
C PHE A 202 -7.74 25.92 4.49
N ARG A 203 -7.60 24.69 5.01
CA ARG A 203 -8.71 23.80 5.36
C ARG A 203 -9.64 24.46 6.37
N ALA A 204 -9.12 25.13 7.39
CA ALA A 204 -9.92 25.83 8.39
C ALA A 204 -10.77 26.96 7.79
N GLU A 205 -10.22 27.71 6.82
CA GLU A 205 -11.00 28.71 6.07
C GLU A 205 -12.09 28.08 5.20
N MET A 206 -11.84 26.90 4.63
CA MET A 206 -12.85 26.17 3.87
C MET A 206 -13.95 25.58 4.76
N ALA A 207 -13.63 25.19 6.00
CA ALA A 207 -14.63 24.73 6.97
C ALA A 207 -15.69 25.79 7.26
N LYS A 208 -15.32 27.09 7.28
CA LYS A 208 -16.28 28.19 7.44
C LYS A 208 -17.26 28.33 6.26
N LYS A 209 -16.90 27.82 5.08
CA LYS A 209 -17.65 27.96 3.82
C LYS A 209 -18.39 26.69 3.41
N LYS A 210 -17.96 25.52 3.90
CA LYS A 210 -18.43 24.20 3.47
C LYS A 210 -18.76 23.33 4.68
N SER A 211 -20.04 23.08 4.92
CA SER A 211 -20.52 22.28 6.08
C SER A 211 -19.85 20.91 6.19
N HIS A 212 -19.76 20.17 5.07
CA HIS A 212 -19.10 18.85 5.04
C HIS A 212 -17.60 18.88 5.38
N VAL A 213 -16.94 20.05 5.29
CA VAL A 213 -15.54 20.21 5.72
C VAL A 213 -15.46 20.51 7.21
N ALA A 214 -16.37 21.34 7.72
CA ALA A 214 -16.47 21.63 9.16
C ALA A 214 -16.73 20.36 9.99
N GLU A 215 -17.63 19.51 9.52
CA GLU A 215 -17.99 18.25 10.19
C GLU A 215 -16.98 17.12 9.93
N SER A 216 -16.01 17.32 9.05
CA SER A 216 -15.05 16.27 8.71
C SER A 216 -14.01 16.08 9.83
N PRO A 217 -13.88 14.87 10.39
CA PRO A 217 -12.79 14.56 11.32
C PRO A 217 -11.46 14.31 10.58
N TYR A 218 -11.47 14.23 9.25
CA TYR A 218 -10.32 13.82 8.45
C TYR A 218 -9.44 15.02 8.06
N VAL A 219 -8.14 14.78 7.95
CA VAL A 219 -7.17 15.79 7.47
C VAL A 219 -7.48 16.20 6.03
N PHE A 220 -7.90 15.24 5.21
CA PHE A 220 -8.24 15.46 3.80
C PHE A 220 -9.69 15.16 3.50
N TYR A 221 -10.31 16.08 2.76
CA TYR A 221 -11.66 15.97 2.25
C TYR A 221 -11.66 15.99 0.71
N SER A 222 -12.77 15.54 0.12
CA SER A 222 -13.00 15.64 -1.32
C SER A 222 -14.00 16.76 -1.62
N GLN A 223 -14.17 17.13 -2.88
CA GLN A 223 -15.04 18.25 -3.27
C GLN A 223 -16.48 18.16 -2.72
N ARG A 224 -17.01 16.94 -2.58
CA ARG A 224 -18.41 16.69 -2.19
C ARG A 224 -18.55 15.71 -1.03
N SER A 225 -17.45 15.33 -0.39
CA SER A 225 -17.49 14.37 0.71
C SER A 225 -16.48 14.77 1.78
N PRO A 226 -16.84 14.59 3.07
CA PRO A 226 -15.98 14.92 4.20
C PRO A 226 -14.64 14.17 4.16
N LYS A 227 -14.52 13.09 3.38
CA LYS A 227 -13.32 12.26 3.32
C LYS A 227 -12.74 12.20 1.92
N PHE A 228 -11.42 12.32 1.81
CA PHE A 228 -10.72 12.03 0.56
C PHE A 228 -10.51 10.51 0.43
N SER A 229 -11.23 9.88 -0.48
CA SER A 229 -11.20 8.42 -0.65
C SER A 229 -9.86 7.94 -1.22
N VAL A 230 -9.51 6.69 -0.92
CA VAL A 230 -8.30 6.00 -1.47
C VAL A 230 -8.26 6.10 -2.99
N ARG A 231 -9.37 5.77 -3.67
CA ARG A 231 -9.48 5.88 -5.14
C ARG A 231 -9.30 7.32 -5.63
N GLY A 232 -9.79 8.30 -4.87
CA GLY A 232 -9.63 9.71 -5.18
C GLY A 232 -8.16 10.15 -5.10
N ILE A 233 -7.44 9.73 -4.06
CA ILE A 233 -6.02 10.00 -3.88
C ILE A 233 -5.20 9.34 -5.00
N GLN A 234 -5.50 8.07 -5.32
CA GLN A 234 -4.84 7.35 -6.42
C GLN A 234 -5.02 8.08 -7.75
N ARG A 235 -6.26 8.44 -8.12
CA ARG A 235 -6.55 9.18 -9.37
C ARG A 235 -5.87 10.54 -9.40
N MET A 236 -5.85 11.24 -8.27
CA MET A 236 -5.14 12.52 -8.13
C MET A 236 -3.65 12.34 -8.42
N ILE A 237 -3.00 11.36 -7.79
CA ILE A 237 -1.58 11.07 -8.04
C ILE A 237 -1.34 10.67 -9.50
N GLU A 238 -2.18 9.79 -10.04
CA GLU A 238 -2.07 9.32 -11.42
C GLU A 238 -2.20 10.47 -12.43
N SER A 239 -3.02 11.49 -12.14
CA SER A 239 -3.18 12.65 -13.02
C SER A 239 -1.93 13.52 -13.16
N TYR A 240 -0.98 13.41 -12.23
CA TYR A 240 0.34 14.04 -12.32
C TYR A 240 1.41 13.11 -12.92
N SER A 241 1.03 11.96 -13.48
CA SER A 241 1.98 11.06 -14.15
C SER A 241 2.50 11.65 -15.45
N LEU A 242 3.70 11.23 -15.83
CA LEU A 242 4.28 11.47 -17.15
C LEU A 242 4.14 10.21 -18.01
N PRO A 243 4.16 10.30 -19.36
CA PRO A 243 4.03 9.14 -20.25
C PRO A 243 5.04 8.02 -19.96
N ASN A 244 6.24 8.39 -19.53
CA ASN A 244 7.34 7.48 -19.21
C ASN A 244 7.42 7.11 -17.72
N LYS A 245 6.61 7.73 -16.84
CA LYS A 245 6.66 7.46 -15.40
C LYS A 245 5.28 7.61 -14.75
N LYS A 246 4.63 6.47 -14.52
CA LYS A 246 3.35 6.39 -13.81
C LYS A 246 3.57 6.57 -12.31
N LEU A 247 2.98 7.62 -11.73
CA LEU A 247 3.04 7.86 -10.29
C LEU A 247 1.99 7.01 -9.57
N THR A 248 2.36 6.49 -8.41
CA THR A 248 1.46 5.75 -7.51
C THR A 248 1.75 6.14 -6.05
N PRO A 249 0.78 5.99 -5.13
CA PRO A 249 1.04 6.24 -3.71
C PRO A 249 2.23 5.44 -3.15
N HIS A 250 2.41 4.20 -3.63
CA HIS A 250 3.51 3.35 -3.20
C HIS A 250 4.87 3.89 -3.64
N MET A 251 4.97 4.52 -4.81
CA MET A 251 6.21 5.16 -5.28
C MET A 251 6.73 6.21 -4.30
N PHE A 252 5.86 7.08 -3.76
CA PHE A 252 6.25 8.07 -2.75
C PHE A 252 6.72 7.43 -1.44
N ARG A 253 6.07 6.34 -1.02
CA ARG A 253 6.53 5.57 0.14
C ARG A 253 7.86 4.85 -0.11
N HIS A 254 8.10 4.41 -1.34
CA HIS A 254 9.40 3.88 -1.75
C HIS A 254 10.47 4.98 -1.70
N THR A 255 10.16 6.18 -2.19
CA THR A 255 11.02 7.36 -2.05
C THR A 255 11.34 7.66 -0.59
N PHE A 256 10.34 7.67 0.29
CA PHE A 256 10.54 7.82 1.74
C PHE A 256 11.55 6.80 2.29
N CYS A 257 11.35 5.51 2.00
CA CYS A 257 12.23 4.45 2.50
C CYS A 257 13.67 4.63 1.97
N LYS A 258 13.83 4.97 0.69
CA LYS A 258 15.12 5.22 0.04
C LYS A 258 15.84 6.40 0.69
N TRP A 259 15.17 7.53 0.86
CA TRP A 259 15.75 8.74 1.45
C TRP A 259 16.07 8.55 2.93
N MET A 260 15.21 7.85 3.68
CA MET A 260 15.48 7.53 5.08
C MET A 260 16.66 6.57 5.25
N LEU A 261 16.85 5.59 4.35
CA LEU A 261 18.05 4.74 4.40
C LEU A 261 19.32 5.57 4.19
N LYS A 262 19.33 6.45 3.19
CA LYS A 262 20.44 7.39 2.96
C LYS A 262 20.70 8.27 4.19
N ALA A 263 19.65 8.85 4.78
CA ALA A 263 19.76 9.74 5.94
C ALA A 263 20.16 9.02 7.25
N THR A 264 19.91 7.72 7.35
CA THR A 264 20.21 6.91 8.54
C THR A 264 21.49 6.08 8.40
N ASN A 265 22.26 6.31 7.33
CA ASN A 265 23.45 5.53 7.00
C ASN A 265 23.16 4.02 6.92
N ASN A 266 22.12 3.66 6.16
CA ASN A 266 21.66 2.29 5.91
C ASN A 266 21.13 1.52 7.14
N ASP A 267 20.64 2.22 8.17
CA ASP A 267 19.96 1.59 9.32
C ASP A 267 18.55 1.10 8.96
N ILE A 268 18.47 -0.14 8.50
CA ILE A 268 17.23 -0.82 8.08
C ILE A 268 16.19 -0.83 9.20
N GLU A 269 16.61 -1.01 10.45
CA GLU A 269 15.68 -1.17 11.57
C GLU A 269 14.96 0.14 11.89
N LYS A 270 15.67 1.28 11.85
CA LYS A 270 15.03 2.60 11.95
C LYS A 270 14.02 2.82 10.84
N VAL A 271 14.38 2.52 9.60
CA VAL A 271 13.47 2.69 8.45
C VAL A 271 12.26 1.75 8.55
N ARG A 272 12.46 0.49 8.95
CA ARG A 272 11.39 -0.50 9.16
C ARG A 272 10.37 -0.02 10.19
N ARG A 273 10.84 0.54 11.32
CA ARG A 273 9.98 1.09 12.39
C ARG A 273 9.17 2.28 11.90
N LEU A 274 9.80 3.25 11.23
CA LEU A 274 9.14 4.46 10.73
C LEU A 274 8.13 4.13 9.62
N ALA A 275 8.51 3.30 8.66
CA ALA A 275 7.62 2.85 7.61
C ALA A 275 6.48 1.97 8.18
N GLY A 276 6.71 1.26 9.29
CA GLY A 276 5.75 0.28 9.81
C GLY A 276 5.69 -0.97 8.93
N HIS A 277 6.85 -1.48 8.50
CA HIS A 277 6.96 -2.78 7.85
C HIS A 277 6.97 -3.89 8.89
N SER A 278 6.05 -4.85 8.74
CA SER A 278 5.99 -6.05 9.60
C SER A 278 7.11 -7.04 9.30
N ASN A 279 7.66 -7.03 8.07
CA ASN A 279 8.77 -7.87 7.64
C ASN A 279 9.97 -6.98 7.27
N ILE A 280 11.15 -7.32 7.79
CA ILE A 280 12.41 -6.64 7.47
C ILE A 280 12.78 -6.80 5.99
N ALA A 281 12.45 -7.94 5.37
CA ALA A 281 12.71 -8.22 3.96
C ALA A 281 12.09 -7.16 3.03
N THR A 282 10.96 -6.54 3.42
CA THR A 282 10.35 -5.44 2.66
C THR A 282 11.23 -4.19 2.64
N THR A 283 12.02 -3.95 3.70
CA THR A 283 13.00 -2.85 3.76
C THR A 283 14.34 -3.25 3.14
N SER A 284 14.74 -4.53 3.21
CA SER A 284 15.97 -5.01 2.57
C SER A 284 15.98 -4.84 1.05
N ARG A 285 14.81 -4.84 0.38
CA ARG A 285 14.72 -4.59 -1.07
C ARG A 285 15.23 -3.20 -1.53
N TYR A 286 15.40 -2.24 -0.63
CA TYR A 286 15.94 -0.91 -0.99
C TYR A 286 17.46 -0.81 -0.82
N LEU A 287 18.09 -1.77 -0.16
CA LEU A 287 19.54 -1.90 -0.14
C LEU A 287 19.98 -2.38 -1.51
N LYS A 288 20.60 -1.45 -2.23
CA LYS A 288 21.51 -1.80 -3.31
C LYS A 288 22.82 -1.22 -2.85
N ASP A 289 23.55 -1.99 -2.05
CA ASP A 289 24.90 -1.59 -1.67
C ASP A 289 25.71 -1.53 -2.96
N SER A 290 26.23 -0.35 -3.29
CA SER A 290 27.26 -0.28 -4.32
C SER A 290 28.54 -0.88 -3.74
N TYR A 291 29.41 -1.42 -4.59
CA TYR A 291 30.71 -1.95 -4.14
C TYR A 291 31.51 -0.89 -3.35
N SER A 292 31.32 0.40 -3.67
CA SER A 292 31.91 1.53 -2.94
C SER A 292 31.41 1.58 -1.49
N ASP A 293 30.11 1.42 -1.25
CA ASP A 293 29.53 1.46 0.10
C ASP A 293 30.06 0.31 0.97
N LEU A 294 30.30 -0.85 0.35
CA LEU A 294 30.90 -2.01 1.03
C LEU A 294 32.39 -1.79 1.34
N ALA A 295 33.13 -1.17 0.42
CA ALA A 295 34.55 -0.85 0.61
C ALA A 295 34.74 0.15 1.76
N ASP A 296 33.96 1.24 1.78
CA ASP A 296 33.99 2.25 2.84
C ASP A 296 33.66 1.64 4.22
N ALA A 297 32.70 0.71 4.27
CA ALA A 297 32.34 0.01 5.51
C ALA A 297 33.47 -0.89 6.04
N VAL A 298 34.23 -1.54 5.15
CA VAL A 298 35.40 -2.35 5.52
C VAL A 298 36.54 -1.46 5.98
N GLU A 299 36.76 -0.31 5.35
CA GLU A 299 37.79 0.65 5.76
C GLU A 299 37.51 1.31 7.12
N ALA A 300 36.23 1.47 7.47
CA ALA A 300 35.77 2.00 8.76
C ALA A 300 35.88 1.01 9.93
N LEU A 301 36.37 -0.22 9.71
CA LEU A 301 36.60 -1.18 10.78
C LEU A 301 37.59 -0.62 11.81
N PRO A 302 37.38 -0.86 13.12
CA PRO A 302 38.31 -0.44 14.15
C PRO A 302 39.70 -1.00 13.86
N LYS A 303 40.68 -0.10 13.70
CA LYS A 303 42.09 -0.47 13.58
C LYS A 303 42.65 -0.55 14.99
N PHE A 304 42.97 -1.77 15.43
CA PHE A 304 43.71 -2.03 16.66
C PHE A 304 45.22 -1.97 16.37
#